data_AF-A0A1F2U8B3-F1
#
_entry.id   AF-A0A1F2U8B3-F1
#
_cell.length_a   1.000
_cell.length_b   1.000
_cell.length_c   1.000
_cell.angle_alpha   90.00
_cell.angle_beta   90.00
_cell.angle_gamma   90.00
#
_symmetry.space_group_name_H-M   'P 1'
#
loop_
_entity.id
_entity.type
_entity.pdbx_description
1 polymer ?
#
loop_
_entity_poly.entity_id
_entity_poly.type
_entity_poly.pdbx_seq_one_letter_code
_entity_poly.pdbx_strand_id
1 'polypeptide(L)'
;MRPLPRGHRLAVILWLVIGLLVWNGVYDLILGKGLKEYLFRAALHEAGRGPAITIESVMDAWRLYAVWVATLWASIIVLAGMVTIKLAGRREEAENVERRT
;
A
#
# COMPACT_ATOMS: atom_id res chain seq x y z
N MET A 1 -26.75 -12.57 -11.18
CA MET A 1 -25.75 -11.54 -10.89
C MET A 1 -25.84 -10.47 -11.96
N ARG A 2 -26.38 -9.27 -11.66
CA ARG A 2 -26.49 -8.18 -12.65
C ARG A 2 -25.08 -7.69 -13.00
N PRO A 3 -24.69 -7.62 -14.28
CA PRO A 3 -23.35 -7.15 -14.65
C PRO A 3 -23.19 -5.69 -14.22
N LEU A 4 -22.24 -5.43 -13.32
CA LEU A 4 -21.85 -4.07 -12.95
C LEU A 4 -21.46 -3.31 -14.24
N PRO A 5 -21.98 -2.08 -14.45
CA PRO A 5 -21.64 -1.29 -15.62
C PRO A 5 -20.12 -1.18 -15.77
N ARG A 6 -19.59 -1.27 -17.00
CA ARG A 6 -18.15 -1.39 -17.28
C ARG A 6 -17.29 -0.35 -16.56
N GLY A 7 -17.81 0.86 -16.35
CA GLY A 7 -17.16 1.94 -15.60
C GLY A 7 -16.93 1.63 -14.12
N HIS A 8 -17.87 0.96 -13.45
CA HIS A 8 -17.70 0.55 -12.04
C HIS A 8 -16.58 -0.48 -11.88
N ARG A 9 -16.46 -1.44 -12.81
CA ARG A 9 -15.36 -2.41 -12.79
C ARG A 9 -14.00 -1.74 -13.02
N LEU A 10 -13.93 -0.81 -13.98
CA LEU A 10 -12.70 -0.05 -14.26
C LEU A 10 -12.27 0.79 -13.04
N ALA A 11 -13.21 1.44 -12.36
CA ALA A 11 -12.91 2.21 -11.15
C ALA A 11 -12.37 1.32 -10.01
N VAL A 12 -12.97 0.14 -9.79
CA VAL A 12 -12.46 -0.82 -8.79
C VAL A 12 -11.05 -1.30 -9.16
N ILE A 13 -10.83 -1.69 -10.42
CA ILE A 13 -9.51 -2.13 -10.89
C ILE A 13 -8.47 -1.01 -10.71
N LEU A 14 -8.82 0.23 -11.05
CA LEU A 14 -7.94 1.38 -10.88
C LEU A 14 -7.53 1.56 -9.42
N TRP A 15 -8.48 1.51 -8.48
CA TRP A 15 -8.17 1.64 -7.05
C TRP A 15 -7.35 0.47 -6.51
N LEU A 16 -7.55 -0.75 -7.01
CA LEU A 16 -6.71 -1.90 -6.68
C LEU A 16 -5.27 -1.71 -7.20
N VAL A 17 -5.11 -1.22 -8.43
CA VAL A 17 -3.80 -0.91 -9.02
C VAL A 17 -3.10 0.18 -8.21
N ILE A 18 -3.81 1.25 -7.85
CA ILE A 18 -3.26 2.32 -6.99
C ILE A 18 -2.85 1.76 -5.63
N GLY A 19 -3.70 0.93 -5.01
CA GLY A 19 -3.38 0.26 -3.75
C GLY A 19 -2.12 -0.60 -3.83
N LEU A 20 -1.94 -1.35 -4.93
CA LEU A 20 -0.76 -2.17 -5.17
C LEU A 20 0.50 -1.32 -5.40
N LEU A 21 0.38 -0.20 -6.12
CA LEU A 21 1.49 0.73 -6.32
C LEU A 21 1.93 1.38 -5.01
N VAL A 22 0.97 1.82 -4.18
CA VAL A 22 1.26 2.36 -2.85
C VAL A 22 1.89 1.29 -1.95
N TRP A 23 1.37 0.06 -1.99
CA TRP A 23 1.94 -1.06 -1.24
C TRP A 23 3.43 -1.25 -1.58
N ASN A 24 3.77 -1.33 -2.87
CA ASN A 24 5.16 -1.47 -3.32
C ASN A 24 6.02 -0.27 -2.90
N GLY A 25 5.54 0.95 -3.14
CA GLY A 25 6.28 2.16 -2.78
C GLY A 25 6.59 2.25 -1.28
N VAL A 26 5.62 1.94 -0.42
CA VAL A 26 5.80 1.94 1.04
C VAL A 26 6.74 0.82 1.47
N TYR A 27 6.59 -0.38 0.90
CA TYR A 27 7.45 -1.52 1.18
C TYR A 27 8.92 -1.21 0.85
N ASP A 28 9.19 -0.68 -0.35
CA ASP A 28 10.54 -0.32 -0.81
C ASP A 28 11.16 0.80 0.02
N LEU A 29 10.36 1.83 0.38
CA LEU A 29 10.82 2.92 1.25
C LEU A 29 11.28 2.42 2.62
N ILE A 30 10.58 1.45 3.20
CA ILE A 30 10.91 0.90 4.52
C ILE A 30 12.11 -0.05 4.41
N LEU A 31 12.13 -0.93 3.41
CA LEU A 31 13.28 -1.81 3.17
C LEU A 31 14.56 -1.02 2.92
N GLY A 32 14.49 0.08 2.15
CA GLY A 32 15.64 0.95 1.92
C GLY A 32 16.21 1.56 3.20
N LYS A 33 15.39 1.79 4.22
CA LYS A 33 15.87 2.21 5.56
C LYS A 33 16.56 1.07 6.29
N GLY A 34 15.98 -0.14 6.25
CA GLY A 34 16.58 -1.33 6.85
C GLY A 34 17.94 -1.69 6.25
N LEU A 35 18.10 -1.55 4.93
CA LEU A 35 19.38 -1.77 4.25
C LEU A 35 20.43 -0.74 4.67
N LYS A 36 20.07 0.55 4.76
CA LYS A 36 20.98 1.60 5.23
C LYS A 36 21.43 1.36 6.67
N GLU A 37 20.51 0.94 7.54
CA GLU A 37 20.81 0.58 8.92
C GLU A 37 21.80 -0.59 8.99
N TYR A 38 21.59 -1.64 8.18
CA TYR A 38 22.53 -2.74 8.07
C TYR A 38 23.92 -2.27 7.63
N LEU A 39 24.02 -1.48 6.56
CA LEU A 39 25.31 -1.00 6.03
C LEU A 39 26.07 -0.16 7.06
N PHE A 40 25.35 0.68 7.80
CA PHE A 40 25.94 1.48 8.87
C PHE A 40 26.50 0.60 10.01
N ARG A 41 25.72 -0.40 10.41
CA ARG A 41 26.11 -1.37 11.45
C ARG A 41 27.26 -2.28 11.02
N ALA A 42 27.29 -2.70 9.76
CA ALA A 42 28.38 -3.46 9.19
C ALA A 42 29.68 -2.63 9.16
N ALA A 43 29.61 -1.36 8.73
CA ALA A 43 30.76 -0.46 8.75
C ALA A 43 31.31 -0.22 10.16
N LEU A 44 30.43 -0.12 11.17
CA LEU A 44 30.83 -0.04 12.58
C LEU A 44 31.56 -1.30 13.05
N HIS A 45 31.08 -2.48 12.66
CA HIS A 45 31.74 -3.74 12.97
C HIS A 45 33.13 -3.85 12.31
N GLU A 46 33.24 -3.52 11.01
CA GLU A 46 34.52 -3.49 10.28
C GLU A 46 35.52 -2.51 10.90
N ALA A 47 35.06 -1.40 11.45
CA ALA A 47 35.89 -0.45 12.20
C ALA A 47 36.28 -0.94 13.62
N GLY A 48 35.95 -2.18 13.98
CA GLY A 48 36.19 -2.76 15.32
C GLY A 48 35.28 -2.18 16.41
N ARG A 49 34.19 -1.51 16.03
CA ARG A 49 33.27 -0.79 16.94
C ARG A 49 31.85 -1.36 16.90
N GLY A 50 31.71 -2.67 17.10
CA GLY A 50 30.41 -3.30 17.26
C GLY A 50 30.45 -4.82 17.19
N PRO A 51 29.36 -5.49 17.63
CA PRO A 51 29.23 -6.94 17.47
C PRO A 51 29.17 -7.32 15.99
N ALA A 52 29.42 -8.60 15.66
CA ALA A 52 29.22 -9.11 14.31
C ALA A 52 27.72 -9.17 13.98
N ILE A 53 27.32 -8.69 12.80
CA ILE A 53 25.91 -8.52 12.43
C ILE A 53 25.69 -9.09 11.03
N THR A 54 24.74 -10.01 10.90
CA THR A 54 24.35 -10.60 9.61
C THR A 54 23.21 -9.80 9.00
N ILE A 55 23.17 -9.72 7.66
CA ILE A 55 22.10 -9.07 6.90
C ILE A 55 20.73 -9.61 7.32
N GLU A 56 20.61 -10.93 7.43
CA GLU A 56 19.35 -11.62 7.74
C GLU A 56 18.79 -11.18 9.09
N SER A 57 19.62 -11.15 10.15
CA SER A 57 19.17 -10.78 11.49
C SER A 57 18.60 -9.35 11.58
N VAL A 58 19.10 -8.43 10.76
CA VAL A 58 18.60 -7.04 10.72
C VAL A 58 17.39 -6.96 9.79
N MET A 59 17.45 -7.56 8.61
CA MET A 59 16.43 -7.43 7.57
C MET A 59 15.10 -8.10 7.91
N ASP A 60 15.07 -9.19 8.69
CA ASP A 60 13.82 -9.92 8.96
C ASP A 60 12.80 -9.07 9.73
N ALA A 61 13.25 -8.33 10.74
CA ALA A 61 12.39 -7.39 11.47
C ALA A 61 11.87 -6.27 10.56
N TRP A 62 12.74 -5.73 9.71
CA TRP A 62 12.37 -4.68 8.75
C TRP A 62 11.41 -5.19 7.68
N ARG A 63 11.55 -6.44 7.24
CA ARG A 63 10.68 -7.07 6.24
C ARG A 63 9.27 -7.25 6.81
N LEU A 64 9.14 -7.83 8.00
CA LEU A 64 7.84 -7.98 8.67
C LEU A 64 7.17 -6.63 8.90
N TYR A 65 7.94 -5.64 9.38
CA TYR A 65 7.43 -4.29 9.58
C TYR A 65 6.99 -3.63 8.27
N ALA A 66 7.78 -3.74 7.21
CA ALA A 66 7.46 -3.20 5.88
C ALA A 66 6.16 -3.80 5.34
N VAL A 67 5.99 -5.13 5.43
CA VAL A 67 4.75 -5.80 4.99
C VAL A 67 3.55 -5.29 5.77
N TRP A 68 3.64 -5.18 7.10
CA TRP A 68 2.55 -4.70 7.93
C TRP A 68 2.14 -3.25 7.59
N VAL A 69 3.11 -2.35 7.51
CA VAL A 69 2.86 -0.93 7.22
C VAL A 69 2.34 -0.75 5.79
N ALA A 70 2.93 -1.43 4.81
CA ALA A 70 2.46 -1.39 3.42
C ALA A 70 1.02 -1.93 3.29
N THR A 71 0.70 -3.02 3.98
CA THR A 71 -0.65 -3.61 3.97
C THR A 71 -1.67 -2.68 4.62
N LEU A 72 -1.32 -2.01 5.72
CA LEU A 72 -2.18 -1.02 6.36
C LEU A 72 -2.50 0.13 5.40
N TRP A 73 -1.48 0.72 4.76
CA TRP A 73 -1.67 1.81 3.82
C TRP A 73 -2.45 1.40 2.57
N ALA A 74 -2.13 0.24 2.00
CA ALA A 74 -2.86 -0.30 0.85
C ALA A 74 -4.35 -0.52 1.19
N SER A 75 -4.64 -1.04 2.39
CA SER A 75 -6.00 -1.26 2.86
C SER A 75 -6.77 0.07 2.98
N ILE A 76 -6.13 1.11 3.54
CA ILE A 76 -6.72 2.45 3.65
C ILE A 76 -7.06 3.01 2.27
N ILE A 77 -6.14 2.92 1.31
CA ILE A 77 -6.32 3.39 -0.08
C ILE A 77 -7.48 2.66 -0.76
N VAL A 78 -7.52 1.33 -0.66
CA VAL A 78 -8.59 0.52 -1.27
C VAL A 78 -9.94 0.83 -0.62
N LEU A 79 -10.00 0.94 0.70
CA LEU A 79 -11.23 1.31 1.42
C LEU A 79 -11.71 2.70 1.02
N ALA A 80 -10.81 3.68 0.93
CA ALA A 80 -11.13 5.02 0.45
C ALA A 80 -11.72 4.96 -0.97
N GLY A 81 -11.09 4.19 -1.87
CA GLY A 81 -11.59 3.99 -3.23
C GLY A 81 -12.98 3.37 -3.31
N MET A 82 -13.25 2.35 -2.47
CA MET A 82 -14.57 1.74 -2.37
C MET A 82 -15.62 2.73 -1.87
N VAL A 83 -15.28 3.56 -0.88
CA VAL A 83 -16.17 4.62 -0.37
C VAL A 83 -16.45 5.66 -1.45
N THR A 84 -15.45 6.09 -2.22
CA THR A 84 -15.61 7.03 -3.32
C THR A 84 -16.55 6.48 -4.40
N ILE A 85 -16.37 5.22 -4.81
CA ILE A 85 -17.25 4.57 -5.79
C ILE A 85 -18.69 4.49 -5.27
N LYS A 86 -18.87 4.10 -4.00
CA LYS A 86 -20.19 4.01 -3.37
C LYS A 86 -20.88 5.37 -3.30
N LEU A 87 -20.14 6.44 -3.00
CA LEU A 87 -20.69 7.81 -2.98
C LEU A 87 -21.06 8.30 -4.37
N ALA A 88 -20.22 8.03 -5.38
CA ALA A 88 -20.45 8.42 -6.75
C ALA A 88 -21.70 7.74 -7.33
N GLY A 89 -21.84 6.43 -7.15
CA GLY A 89 -23.02 5.69 -7.61
C GLY A 89 -24.33 6.19 -6.98
N ARG A 90 -24.32 6.57 -5.69
CA ARG A 90 -25.50 7.15 -5.02
C ARG A 90 -25.91 8.52 -5.60
N ARG A 91 -24.95 9.33 -6.05
CA ARG A 91 -25.24 10.62 -6.71
C ARG A 91 -25.87 10.42 -8.08
N GLU A 92 -25.35 9.49 -8.87
CA GLU A 92 -25.89 9.17 -10.19
C GLU A 92 -27.34 8.69 -10.12
N GLU A 93 -27.69 7.86 -9.13
CA GLU A 93 -29.07 7.41 -8.92
C GLU A 93 -30.03 8.56 -8.58
N ALA A 94 -29.62 9.48 -7.70
CA ALA A 94 -30.45 10.62 -7.31
C ALA A 94 -30.73 11.57 -8.49
N GLU A 95 -29.72 11.87 -9.30
CA GLU A 95 -29.83 12.76 -10.46
C GLU A 95 -30.69 12.15 -11.58
N ASN A 96 -30.69 10.82 -11.71
CA ASN A 96 -31.48 10.11 -12.71
C ASN A 96 -32.98 10.01 -12.34
N VAL A 97 -33.30 10.08 -11.04
CA VAL A 97 -34.69 10.17 -10.55
C VAL A 97 -35.26 11.56 -10.83
N GLU A 98 -34.51 12.61 -10.52
CA GLU A 98 -34.91 14.00 -10.77
C GLU A 98 -35.12 14.30 -12.25
N ARG A 99 -34.31 13.71 -13.15
CA ARG A 99 -34.48 13.84 -14.60
C ARG A 99 -35.72 13.15 -15.18
N ARG A 100 -36.37 12.25 -14.44
CA ARG A 100 -37.56 11.50 -14.90
C ARG A 100 -38.89 12.05 -14.35
N THR A 101 -38.84 12.92 -13.36
CA THR A 101 -39.98 13.68 -12.82
C THR A 101 -40.12 15.02 -13.51
#